data_AF-A0A0K1EIS7-F1
#
_entry.id   AF-A0A0K1EIS7-F1
#
_cell.length_a   1.000
_cell.length_b   1.000
_cell.length_c   1.000
_cell.angle_alpha   90.00
_cell.angle_beta   90.00
_cell.angle_gamma   90.00
#
_symmetry.space_group_name_H-M   'P 1'
#
loop_
_entity.id
_entity.type
_entity.pdbx_description
1 polymer ?
#
loop_
_entity_poly.entity_id
_entity_poly.type
_entity_poly.pdbx_seq_one_letter_code
_entity_poly.pdbx_strand_id
1 'polypeptide(L)'
;MKRWKRRVVSVGLSVVAVSGALYAGACASDSSEDSHTPEVPPGEVDPLEGVVYRGGATDEALEALLAKEPEDVAAQAVVLDVPADGATLTVEAGLVFRWHVRDALGSLRGPGRPEGRAGSNETYGRAKGSAPTEAARMGWGALGVLFGPERAAIAHGAPLNGRGYYLVVSSAKGEPVLRVFTAALAFPPSEEEWERLRIAEQPLTAVITNAVFENNEIGEGAGPFAGEPSTFTVEP
;
A
#
# COMPACT_ATOMS: atom_id res chain seq x y z
N MET A 1 44.76 -10.85 2.17
CA MET A 1 43.98 -11.82 1.35
C MET A 1 43.04 -12.59 2.26
N LYS A 2 41.76 -12.17 2.37
CA LYS A 2 40.74 -12.77 3.26
C LYS A 2 39.93 -13.79 2.46
N ARG A 3 39.94 -15.07 2.89
CA ARG A 3 39.21 -16.18 2.25
C ARG A 3 37.75 -16.17 2.72
N TRP A 4 36.81 -15.93 1.80
CA TRP A 4 35.37 -15.98 2.03
C TRP A 4 34.89 -17.43 1.86
N LYS A 5 34.35 -18.06 2.91
CA LYS A 5 33.75 -19.39 2.85
C LYS A 5 32.31 -19.26 2.34
N ARG A 6 32.03 -19.79 1.15
CA ARG A 6 30.66 -19.98 0.64
C ARG A 6 30.02 -21.16 1.38
N ARG A 7 28.86 -20.93 2.02
CA ARG A 7 27.98 -22.01 2.49
C ARG A 7 26.90 -22.18 1.43
N VAL A 8 26.84 -23.38 0.86
CA VAL A 8 25.76 -23.85 -0.02
C VAL A 8 24.69 -24.43 0.90
N VAL A 9 23.45 -23.95 0.79
CA VAL A 9 22.30 -24.55 1.47
C VAL A 9 21.51 -25.31 0.41
N SER A 10 21.30 -26.59 0.66
CA SER A 10 20.64 -27.55 -0.22
C SER A 10 19.11 -27.44 -0.13
N VAL A 11 18.47 -27.48 -1.29
CA VAL A 11 17.03 -27.53 -1.53
C VAL A 11 16.47 -28.90 -1.10
N GLY A 12 15.41 -28.90 -0.29
CA GLY A 12 14.59 -30.07 0.01
C GLY A 12 13.22 -29.93 -0.65
N LEU A 13 12.97 -30.75 -1.68
CA LEU A 13 11.73 -30.82 -2.44
C LEU A 13 10.89 -31.98 -1.88
N SER A 14 9.73 -31.70 -1.28
CA SER A 14 8.80 -32.73 -0.80
C SER A 14 7.48 -32.61 -1.55
N VAL A 15 7.24 -33.55 -2.45
CA VAL A 15 5.97 -33.76 -3.16
C VAL A 15 5.16 -34.79 -2.36
N VAL A 16 3.96 -34.43 -1.91
CA VAL A 16 2.96 -35.40 -1.46
C VAL A 16 1.72 -35.21 -2.31
N ALA A 17 1.51 -36.15 -3.23
CA ALA A 17 0.27 -36.30 -3.98
C ALA A 17 -0.70 -37.17 -3.17
N VAL A 18 -1.88 -36.63 -2.86
CA VAL A 18 -3.02 -37.43 -2.39
C VAL A 18 -4.18 -37.18 -3.34
N SER A 19 -4.37 -38.11 -4.27
CA SER A 19 -5.61 -38.24 -5.04
C SER A 19 -6.61 -39.07 -4.23
N GLY A 20 -7.76 -38.49 -3.94
CA GLY A 20 -8.93 -39.18 -3.41
C GLY A 20 -10.16 -38.78 -4.22
N ALA A 21 -10.48 -39.57 -5.24
CA ALA A 21 -11.75 -39.48 -5.95
C ALA A 21 -12.83 -40.21 -5.16
N LEU A 22 -13.95 -39.54 -4.86
CA LEU A 22 -15.23 -40.21 -4.64
C LEU A 22 -16.34 -39.41 -5.33
N TYR A 23 -17.02 -40.14 -6.21
CA TYR A 23 -18.12 -39.75 -7.07
C TYR A 23 -19.44 -40.24 -6.45
N ALA A 24 -20.52 -39.53 -6.77
CA ALA A 24 -21.92 -39.96 -6.90
C ALA A 24 -22.96 -39.62 -5.80
N GLY A 25 -24.07 -39.03 -6.28
CA GLY A 25 -25.40 -38.95 -5.67
C GLY A 25 -25.77 -37.52 -5.24
N ALA A 26 -26.96 -36.97 -5.47
CA ALA A 26 -28.15 -37.32 -6.24
C ALA A 26 -29.03 -36.05 -6.26
N CYS A 27 -29.84 -35.86 -7.30
CA CYS A 27 -30.85 -34.79 -7.34
C CYS A 27 -31.95 -35.04 -6.29
N ALA A 28 -32.18 -34.07 -5.41
CA ALA A 28 -33.43 -33.95 -4.65
C ALA A 28 -33.77 -32.46 -4.56
N SER A 29 -34.82 -32.09 -5.30
CA SER A 29 -35.44 -30.78 -5.27
C SER A 29 -36.30 -30.69 -4.02
N ASP A 30 -35.87 -29.97 -3.01
CA ASP A 30 -36.74 -29.54 -1.91
C ASP A 30 -36.58 -28.03 -1.72
N SER A 31 -37.59 -27.31 -2.20
CA SER A 31 -37.74 -25.87 -2.09
C SER A 31 -38.26 -25.54 -0.68
N SER A 32 -37.41 -25.70 0.32
CA SER A 32 -37.64 -25.15 1.65
C SER A 32 -36.82 -23.88 1.77
N GLU A 33 -37.51 -22.73 1.83
CA GLU A 33 -36.95 -21.43 2.20
C GLU A 33 -36.47 -21.47 3.67
N ASP A 34 -35.44 -22.26 3.94
CA ASP A 34 -34.70 -22.19 5.17
C ASP A 34 -33.64 -21.10 4.94
N SER A 35 -33.96 -19.88 5.37
CA SER A 35 -33.02 -18.76 5.46
C SER A 35 -31.97 -19.10 6.52
N HIS A 36 -31.11 -20.05 6.22
CA HIS A 36 -29.86 -20.27 6.93
C HIS A 36 -28.97 -19.07 6.60
N THR A 37 -29.10 -18.02 7.41
CA THR A 37 -28.02 -17.07 7.60
C THR A 37 -26.81 -17.92 8.01
N PRO A 38 -25.76 -18.03 7.18
CA PRO A 38 -24.58 -18.77 7.58
C PRO A 38 -24.11 -18.14 8.89
N GLU A 39 -24.00 -18.96 9.94
CA GLU A 39 -23.36 -18.56 11.19
C GLU A 39 -21.92 -18.20 10.83
N VAL A 40 -21.65 -16.90 10.66
CA VAL A 40 -20.29 -16.40 10.48
C VAL A 40 -19.54 -16.81 11.74
N PRO A 41 -18.46 -17.61 11.64
CA PRO A 41 -17.74 -18.05 12.81
C PRO A 41 -17.31 -16.82 13.62
N PRO A 42 -17.54 -16.80 14.94
CA PRO A 42 -17.17 -15.66 15.77
C PRO A 42 -15.66 -15.45 15.68
N GLY A 43 -15.24 -14.35 15.03
CA GLY A 43 -13.83 -13.98 14.89
C GLY A 43 -13.38 -13.68 13.45
N GLU A 44 -14.21 -13.88 12.43
CA GLU A 44 -13.90 -13.41 11.07
C GLU A 44 -14.19 -11.91 10.97
N VAL A 45 -13.16 -11.10 11.18
CA VAL A 45 -13.23 -9.64 10.96
C VAL A 45 -13.16 -9.40 9.46
N ASP A 46 -14.10 -8.60 8.94
CA ASP A 46 -14.07 -8.18 7.54
C ASP A 46 -12.72 -7.49 7.24
N PRO A 47 -11.93 -8.01 6.29
CA PRO A 47 -10.61 -7.45 5.99
C PRO A 47 -10.67 -5.99 5.49
N LEU A 48 -11.82 -5.54 4.98
CA LEU A 48 -12.08 -4.18 4.51
C LEU A 48 -12.53 -3.23 5.63
N GLU A 49 -12.99 -3.77 6.76
CA GLU A 49 -13.46 -2.96 7.87
C GLU A 49 -12.33 -2.09 8.41
N GLY A 50 -12.58 -0.78 8.56
CA GLY A 50 -11.58 0.15 9.11
C GLY A 50 -10.42 0.50 8.18
N VAL A 51 -10.49 0.15 6.89
CA VAL A 51 -9.55 0.63 5.88
C VAL A 51 -9.87 2.06 5.48
N VAL A 52 -8.84 2.90 5.44
CA VAL A 52 -8.92 4.29 4.97
C VAL A 52 -8.64 4.33 3.48
N TYR A 53 -9.62 4.75 2.67
CA TYR A 53 -9.49 4.84 1.21
C TYR A 53 -9.10 6.27 0.79
N ARG A 54 -8.10 6.42 -0.07
CA ARG A 54 -7.61 7.73 -0.55
C ARG A 54 -7.29 7.69 -2.04
N GLY A 55 -7.29 8.85 -2.70
CA GLY A 55 -6.76 9.00 -4.05
C GLY A 55 -7.49 8.18 -5.13
N GLY A 56 -8.79 7.93 -4.97
CA GLY A 56 -9.60 7.15 -5.91
C GLY A 56 -9.48 5.62 -5.74
N ALA A 57 -8.84 5.16 -4.67
CA ALA A 57 -8.89 3.76 -4.29
C ALA A 57 -10.32 3.33 -3.91
N THR A 58 -10.70 2.10 -4.27
CA THR A 58 -12.01 1.51 -3.98
C THR A 58 -11.86 0.20 -3.21
N ASP A 59 -12.93 -0.24 -2.59
CA ASP A 59 -13.03 -1.53 -1.89
C ASP A 59 -12.92 -2.71 -2.86
N GLU A 60 -13.49 -2.67 -4.06
CA GLU A 60 -13.37 -3.79 -5.02
C GLU A 60 -11.92 -3.98 -5.49
N ALA A 61 -11.17 -2.89 -5.67
CA ALA A 61 -9.74 -2.99 -5.96
C ALA A 61 -8.94 -3.55 -4.77
N LEU A 62 -9.33 -3.22 -3.52
CA LEU A 62 -8.69 -3.81 -2.36
C LEU A 62 -9.03 -5.30 -2.22
N GLU A 63 -10.30 -5.69 -2.44
CA GLU A 63 -10.72 -7.09 -2.48
C GLU A 63 -9.90 -7.87 -3.51
N ALA A 64 -9.76 -7.34 -4.73
CA ALA A 64 -8.94 -7.96 -5.78
C ALA A 64 -7.47 -8.13 -5.38
N LEU A 65 -6.92 -7.18 -4.61
CA LEU A 65 -5.56 -7.27 -4.06
C LEU A 65 -5.44 -8.32 -2.96
N LEU A 66 -6.40 -8.37 -2.04
CA LEU A 66 -6.40 -9.30 -0.91
C LEU A 66 -6.77 -10.74 -1.32
N ALA A 67 -7.46 -10.91 -2.46
CA ALA A 67 -7.80 -12.21 -3.01
C ALA A 67 -6.60 -12.97 -3.62
N LYS A 68 -5.42 -12.34 -3.72
CA LYS A 68 -4.21 -12.93 -4.29
C LYS A 68 -3.07 -12.97 -3.27
N GLU A 69 -2.25 -14.01 -3.36
CA GLU A 69 -1.03 -14.11 -2.55
C GLU A 69 0.04 -13.14 -3.09
N PRO A 70 0.69 -12.33 -2.24
CA PRO A 70 1.76 -11.44 -2.70
C PRO A 70 2.98 -12.18 -3.25
N GLU A 71 3.50 -11.68 -4.36
CA GLU A 71 4.74 -12.16 -4.99
C GLU A 71 5.97 -11.43 -4.44
N ASP A 72 7.07 -12.17 -4.25
CA ASP A 72 8.38 -11.62 -3.88
C ASP A 72 9.18 -11.22 -5.14
N VAL A 73 8.79 -10.10 -5.74
CA VAL A 73 9.50 -9.49 -6.87
C VAL A 73 10.15 -8.20 -6.40
N ALA A 74 11.41 -8.28 -5.95
CA ALA A 74 12.14 -7.14 -5.40
C ALA A 74 12.17 -5.90 -6.30
N ALA A 75 12.08 -6.06 -7.63
CA ALA A 75 12.02 -4.96 -8.60
C ALA A 75 10.64 -4.26 -8.70
N GLN A 76 9.61 -4.77 -8.03
CA GLN A 76 8.26 -4.20 -7.97
C GLN A 76 7.84 -3.88 -6.53
N ALA A 77 8.60 -4.34 -5.54
CA ALA A 77 8.38 -4.09 -4.13
C ALA A 77 8.41 -2.58 -3.81
N VAL A 78 7.57 -2.18 -2.86
CA VAL A 78 7.61 -0.82 -2.28
C VAL A 78 8.69 -0.73 -1.23
N VAL A 79 9.38 0.41 -1.17
CA VAL A 79 10.26 0.78 -0.06
C VAL A 79 9.65 1.95 0.69
N LEU A 80 9.50 1.80 2.00
CA LEU A 80 9.10 2.89 2.87
C LEU A 80 10.28 3.83 3.10
N ASP A 81 10.11 5.09 2.70
CA ASP A 81 11.11 6.15 2.88
C ASP A 81 10.95 6.85 4.23
N VAL A 82 9.70 7.07 4.64
CA VAL A 82 9.34 7.75 5.88
C VAL A 82 8.16 7.02 6.51
N PRO A 83 8.25 6.59 7.78
CA PRO A 83 9.47 6.56 8.60
C PRO A 83 10.54 5.61 8.03
N ALA A 84 11.80 5.97 8.25
CA ALA A 84 12.90 5.04 8.03
C ALA A 84 12.84 3.89 9.05
N ASP A 85 13.36 2.73 8.68
CA ASP A 85 13.45 1.59 9.60
C ASP A 85 14.28 1.96 10.85
N GLY A 86 13.76 1.60 12.02
CA GLY A 86 14.27 1.95 13.34
C GLY A 86 14.04 3.40 13.78
N ALA A 87 13.29 4.22 13.02
CA ALA A 87 13.07 5.62 13.39
C ALA A 87 12.22 5.78 14.65
N THR A 88 12.50 6.84 15.40
CA THR A 88 11.64 7.33 16.49
C THR A 88 11.00 8.64 16.07
N LEU A 89 9.67 8.70 16.16
CA LEU A 89 8.84 9.80 15.68
C LEU A 89 8.27 10.61 16.84
N THR A 90 8.29 11.93 16.72
CA THR A 90 7.65 12.85 17.67
C THR A 90 6.34 13.41 17.09
N VAL A 91 5.36 13.64 17.95
CA VAL A 91 4.01 14.11 17.57
C VAL A 91 4.04 15.45 16.82
N GLU A 92 5.02 16.31 17.12
CA GLU A 92 5.15 17.63 16.50
C GLU A 92 5.55 17.59 15.02
N ALA A 93 6.07 16.46 14.53
CA ALA A 93 6.72 16.40 13.22
C ALA A 93 5.74 16.44 12.03
N GLY A 94 4.42 16.28 12.25
CA GLY A 94 3.44 16.22 11.16
C GLY A 94 3.84 15.18 10.12
N LEU A 95 4.14 13.95 10.55
CA LEU A 95 4.76 12.97 9.68
C LEU A 95 3.80 12.53 8.58
N VAL A 96 4.36 12.45 7.38
CA VAL A 96 3.72 11.93 6.18
C VAL A 96 4.42 10.61 5.87
N PHE A 97 3.66 9.51 5.84
CA PHE A 97 4.19 8.25 5.32
C PHE A 97 4.53 8.46 3.85
N ARG A 98 5.74 8.08 3.44
CA ARG A 98 6.21 8.23 2.07
C ARG A 98 6.92 6.97 1.62
N TRP A 99 6.73 6.62 0.37
CA TRP A 99 7.34 5.45 -0.21
C TRP A 99 7.60 5.65 -1.71
N HIS A 100 8.38 4.73 -2.26
CA HIS A 100 8.58 4.61 -3.69
C HIS A 100 8.57 3.13 -4.11
N VAL A 101 8.34 2.89 -5.40
CA VAL A 101 8.51 1.56 -6.00
C VAL A 101 9.99 1.38 -6.33
N ARG A 102 10.59 0.24 -5.97
CA ARG A 102 11.95 -0.06 -6.43
C ARG A 102 11.99 -0.01 -7.95
N ASP A 103 12.88 0.80 -8.51
CA ASP A 103 13.09 0.77 -9.95
C ASP A 103 13.75 -0.57 -10.32
N ALA A 104 13.34 -1.20 -11.42
CA ALA A 104 13.87 -2.50 -11.86
C ALA A 104 15.37 -2.46 -12.15
N LEU A 105 15.90 -1.27 -12.42
CA LEU A 105 17.33 -1.03 -12.60
C LEU A 105 18.10 -0.84 -11.29
N GLY A 106 17.42 -0.90 -10.13
CA GLY A 106 17.98 -0.57 -8.83
C GLY A 106 18.39 0.89 -8.81
N SER A 107 17.57 1.75 -8.21
CA SER A 107 17.93 3.17 -8.07
C SER A 107 19.32 3.31 -7.42
N LEU A 108 20.34 3.51 -8.25
CA LEU A 108 21.66 4.00 -7.88
C LEU A 108 21.60 5.50 -7.51
N ARG A 109 20.41 6.12 -7.54
CA ARG A 109 20.17 7.46 -7.01
C ARG A 109 19.88 7.34 -5.51
N GLY A 110 20.95 7.14 -4.75
CA GLY A 110 20.90 7.27 -3.30
C GLY A 110 20.45 8.69 -2.89
N PRO A 111 19.76 8.83 -1.74
CA PRO A 111 19.41 10.13 -1.20
C PRO A 111 20.69 10.85 -0.78
N GLY A 112 21.12 11.86 -1.55
CA GLY A 112 22.18 12.75 -1.08
C GLY A 112 23.29 13.11 -2.06
N ARG A 113 23.08 13.04 -3.39
CA ARG A 113 23.93 13.86 -4.26
C ARG A 113 23.25 15.20 -4.48
N PRO A 114 23.60 16.28 -3.74
CA PRO A 114 23.23 17.62 -4.16
C PRO A 114 23.72 17.76 -5.59
N GLU A 115 22.81 18.16 -6.49
CA GLU A 115 23.13 18.42 -7.87
C GLU A 115 24.29 19.41 -7.90
N GLY A 116 25.49 18.87 -8.10
CA GLY A 116 26.70 19.63 -8.35
C GLY A 116 26.48 20.35 -9.65
N ARG A 117 25.96 21.56 -9.53
CA ARG A 117 26.10 22.70 -10.43
C ARG A 117 27.33 22.55 -11.32
N ALA A 118 27.13 22.01 -12.52
CA ALA A 118 28.17 21.93 -13.54
C ALA A 118 27.54 22.23 -14.90
N GLY A 119 27.88 23.41 -15.44
CA GLY A 119 27.76 23.70 -16.86
C GLY A 119 26.55 24.52 -17.26
N SER A 120 26.56 25.80 -16.92
CA SER A 120 25.90 26.83 -17.70
C SER A 120 26.43 26.80 -19.14
N ASN A 121 25.67 26.21 -20.07
CA ASN A 121 25.72 26.63 -21.47
C ASN A 121 24.52 27.54 -21.72
N GLU A 122 24.69 28.79 -21.28
CA GLU A 122 24.09 29.93 -21.97
C GLU A 122 24.53 29.88 -23.44
N THR A 123 23.62 29.64 -24.38
CA THR A 123 23.68 30.29 -25.70
C THR A 123 22.29 30.34 -26.34
N TYR A 124 21.67 31.52 -26.23
CA TYR A 124 20.79 32.21 -27.19
C TYR A 124 19.53 31.54 -27.76
N GLY A 125 18.38 32.10 -27.35
CA GLY A 125 17.10 31.93 -28.03
C GLY A 125 15.96 32.72 -27.37
N ARG A 126 16.14 34.03 -27.17
CA ARG A 126 15.17 34.95 -26.54
C ARG A 126 13.94 35.15 -27.44
N ALA A 127 12.98 34.24 -27.39
CA ALA A 127 11.64 34.50 -27.88
C ALA A 127 10.88 35.33 -26.83
N LYS A 128 10.59 36.60 -27.15
CA LYS A 128 9.61 37.43 -26.44
C LYS A 128 8.23 36.81 -26.64
N GLY A 129 7.82 35.93 -25.73
CA GLY A 129 6.47 35.37 -25.64
C GLY A 129 5.79 35.87 -24.37
N SER A 130 4.71 36.62 -24.58
CA SER A 130 3.65 37.07 -23.66
C SER A 130 3.63 36.49 -22.25
N ALA A 131 3.64 37.37 -21.25
CA ALA A 131 3.42 37.04 -19.85
C ALA A 131 2.03 36.37 -19.66
N PRO A 132 1.95 35.18 -19.04
CA PRO A 132 0.70 34.66 -18.54
C PRO A 132 0.32 35.48 -17.29
N THR A 133 -0.86 36.09 -17.35
CA THR A 133 -1.48 36.84 -16.26
C THR A 133 -1.60 35.99 -15.00
N GLU A 134 -1.22 36.59 -13.87
CA GLU A 134 -1.20 36.05 -12.50
C GLU A 134 -2.58 35.57 -11.99
N ALA A 135 -3.65 35.80 -12.74
CA ALA A 135 -5.03 35.45 -12.39
C ALA A 135 -5.41 33.97 -12.61
N ALA A 136 -4.55 33.15 -13.23
CA ALA A 136 -4.86 31.75 -13.53
C ALA A 136 -4.34 30.73 -12.49
N ARG A 137 -3.69 31.17 -11.40
CA ARG A 137 -3.10 30.29 -10.37
C ARG A 137 -3.92 30.13 -9.08
N MET A 138 -5.05 30.81 -8.95
CA MET A 138 -5.95 30.66 -7.81
C MET A 138 -7.25 30.01 -8.27
N GLY A 139 -7.40 28.70 -8.05
CA GLY A 139 -8.70 28.10 -8.39
C GLY A 139 -8.95 26.63 -8.10
N TRP A 140 -8.04 25.88 -7.47
CA TRP A 140 -8.29 24.44 -7.19
C TRP A 140 -7.88 23.98 -5.78
N GLY A 141 -7.28 24.83 -4.94
CA GLY A 141 -6.79 24.44 -3.61
C GLY A 141 -7.78 24.55 -2.44
N ALA A 142 -8.98 25.12 -2.64
CA ALA A 142 -9.87 25.51 -1.54
C ALA A 142 -11.19 24.71 -1.44
N LEU A 143 -11.43 23.72 -2.32
CA LEU A 143 -12.63 22.87 -2.24
C LEU A 143 -12.40 21.54 -1.51
N GLY A 144 -11.15 21.20 -1.17
CA GLY A 144 -10.83 19.95 -0.46
C GLY A 144 -11.18 19.94 1.04
N VAL A 145 -11.58 21.08 1.62
CA VAL A 145 -11.84 21.23 3.06
C VAL A 145 -13.34 21.11 3.41
N LEU A 146 -14.22 20.93 2.42
CA LEU A 146 -15.68 20.86 2.64
C LEU A 146 -16.24 19.43 2.77
N PHE A 147 -15.42 18.39 2.55
CA PHE A 147 -15.83 17.01 2.81
C PHE A 147 -15.43 16.66 4.24
N GLY A 148 -16.43 16.61 5.13
CA GLY A 148 -16.28 16.28 6.55
C GLY A 148 -15.74 14.87 6.79
N PRO A 149 -15.68 14.41 8.06
CA PRO A 149 -15.08 13.13 8.41
C PRO A 149 -15.76 12.03 7.61
N GLU A 150 -14.99 11.41 6.71
CA GLU A 150 -15.43 10.29 5.87
C GLU A 150 -16.14 9.26 6.73
N ARG A 151 -17.44 9.09 6.47
CA ARG A 151 -18.20 7.97 6.99
C ARG A 151 -18.41 6.99 5.85
N ALA A 152 -18.07 5.74 6.19
CA ALA A 152 -18.25 4.48 5.49
C ALA A 152 -19.37 4.42 4.44
N ALA A 153 -19.07 3.65 3.38
CA ALA A 153 -19.82 3.42 2.15
C ALA A 153 -19.55 4.43 1.02
N ILE A 154 -18.33 4.38 0.48
CA ILE A 154 -18.08 4.83 -0.91
C ILE A 154 -18.88 3.86 -1.78
N ALA A 155 -20.06 4.28 -2.22
CA ALA A 155 -20.80 3.56 -3.26
C ALA A 155 -19.91 3.47 -4.49
N HIS A 156 -19.40 2.27 -4.81
CA HIS A 156 -18.71 1.87 -6.04
C HIS A 156 -18.07 3.06 -6.78
N GLY A 157 -16.85 3.43 -6.36
CA GLY A 157 -16.11 4.53 -6.96
C GLY A 157 -15.81 4.28 -8.45
N ALA A 158 -15.24 5.29 -9.13
CA ALA A 158 -14.68 5.04 -10.45
C ALA A 158 -13.61 3.94 -10.35
N PRO A 159 -13.59 2.96 -11.26
CA PRO A 159 -12.61 1.87 -11.18
C PRO A 159 -11.17 2.39 -11.12
N LEU A 160 -10.40 1.87 -10.17
CA LEU A 160 -8.99 2.14 -10.02
C LEU A 160 -8.23 1.64 -11.25
N ASN A 161 -7.48 2.55 -11.86
CA ASN A 161 -6.58 2.29 -12.97
C ASN A 161 -5.19 2.81 -12.59
N GLY A 162 -4.16 2.01 -12.81
CA GLY A 162 -2.80 2.29 -12.36
C GLY A 162 -2.44 1.62 -11.04
N ARG A 163 -1.42 2.11 -10.34
CA ARG A 163 -0.90 1.42 -9.14
C ARG A 163 -1.68 1.79 -7.88
N GLY A 164 -2.12 0.79 -7.14
CA GLY A 164 -2.67 0.93 -5.78
C GLY A 164 -1.68 0.43 -4.74
N TYR A 165 -1.71 1.04 -3.55
CA TYR A 165 -0.84 0.75 -2.41
C TYR A 165 -1.69 0.51 -1.17
N TYR A 166 -1.51 -0.66 -0.55
CA TYR A 166 -2.12 -1.04 0.71
C TYR A 166 -1.07 -1.00 1.82
N LEU A 167 -1.11 0.06 2.64
CA LEU A 167 -0.27 0.25 3.81
C LEU A 167 -0.98 -0.35 5.04
N VAL A 168 -0.29 -1.25 5.73
CA VAL A 168 -0.71 -1.80 7.02
C VAL A 168 0.33 -1.46 8.05
N VAL A 169 -0.08 -0.77 9.13
CA VAL A 169 0.74 -0.57 10.33
C VAL A 169 0.18 -1.45 11.44
N SER A 170 1.03 -2.31 11.99
CA SER A 170 0.69 -3.24 13.07
C SER A 170 1.43 -2.92 14.35
N SER A 171 0.83 -3.24 15.49
CA SER A 171 1.46 -3.15 16.81
C SER A 171 2.52 -4.23 17.01
N ALA A 172 3.26 -4.16 18.12
CA ALA A 172 4.23 -5.20 18.50
C ALA A 172 3.61 -6.61 18.65
N LYS A 173 2.30 -6.70 18.86
CA LYS A 173 1.54 -7.97 18.89
C LYS A 173 1.14 -8.48 17.51
N GLY A 174 1.36 -7.70 16.46
CA GLY A 174 0.91 -8.01 15.10
C GLY A 174 -0.56 -7.64 14.83
N GLU A 175 -1.22 -6.90 15.73
CA GLU A 175 -2.58 -6.42 15.51
C GLU A 175 -2.56 -5.19 14.60
N PRO A 176 -3.40 -5.12 13.55
CA PRO A 176 -3.44 -3.96 12.66
C PRO A 176 -4.01 -2.74 13.39
N VAL A 177 -3.23 -1.66 13.43
CA VAL A 177 -3.59 -0.38 14.08
C VAL A 177 -4.11 0.62 13.05
N LEU A 178 -3.53 0.60 11.84
CA LEU A 178 -3.88 1.47 10.74
C LEU A 178 -3.81 0.68 9.43
N ARG A 179 -4.84 0.80 8.60
CA ARG A 179 -4.92 0.24 7.25
C ARG A 179 -5.31 1.33 6.28
N VAL A 180 -4.53 1.52 5.22
CA VAL A 180 -4.77 2.56 4.21
C VAL A 180 -4.65 1.95 2.82
N PHE A 181 -5.63 2.20 1.96
CA PHE A 181 -5.55 1.87 0.54
C PHE A 181 -5.60 3.14 -0.31
N THR A 182 -4.58 3.37 -1.12
CA THR A 182 -4.40 4.63 -1.85
C THR A 182 -3.70 4.45 -3.18
N ALA A 183 -3.95 5.35 -4.13
CA ALA A 183 -3.16 5.46 -5.37
C ALA A 183 -1.96 6.42 -5.23
N ALA A 184 -1.86 7.16 -4.12
CA ALA A 184 -0.79 8.11 -3.87
C ALA A 184 0.47 7.43 -3.31
N LEU A 185 1.64 8.05 -3.51
CA LEU A 185 2.92 7.63 -2.93
C LEU A 185 3.21 8.26 -1.55
N ALA A 186 2.21 8.91 -0.99
CA ALA A 186 2.29 9.57 0.30
C ALA A 186 0.93 9.54 1.01
N PHE A 187 0.97 9.41 2.33
CA PHE A 187 -0.21 9.44 3.18
C PHE A 187 0.07 10.31 4.41
N PRO A 188 -0.55 11.49 4.52
CA PRO A 188 -0.53 12.28 5.75
C PRO A 188 -1.64 11.76 6.69
N PRO A 189 -1.31 11.12 7.84
CA PRO A 189 -2.32 10.71 8.80
C PRO A 189 -3.00 11.94 9.41
N SER A 190 -4.30 11.82 9.61
CA SER A 190 -5.11 12.72 10.43
C SER A 190 -4.73 12.64 11.91
N GLU A 191 -5.20 13.59 12.70
CA GLU A 191 -4.98 13.62 14.15
C GLU A 191 -5.50 12.35 14.86
N GLU A 192 -6.66 11.84 14.43
CA GLU A 192 -7.23 10.60 14.99
C GLU A 192 -6.38 9.36 14.65
N GLU A 193 -5.88 9.27 13.41
CA GLU A 193 -5.00 8.17 13.00
C GLU A 193 -3.66 8.24 13.72
N TRP A 194 -3.12 9.45 13.91
CA TRP A 194 -1.94 9.69 14.73
C TRP A 194 -2.10 9.22 16.16
N GLU A 195 -3.23 9.55 16.78
CA GLU A 195 -3.52 9.13 18.14
C GLU A 195 -3.57 7.61 18.26
N ARG A 196 -4.19 6.91 17.30
CA ARG A 196 -4.20 5.43 17.27
C ARG A 196 -2.79 4.84 17.21
N LEU A 197 -1.92 5.39 16.36
CA LEU A 197 -0.53 4.94 16.26
C LEU A 197 0.24 5.18 17.57
N ARG A 198 -0.01 6.30 18.25
CA ARG A 198 0.65 6.68 19.50
C ARG A 198 0.28 5.76 20.67
N ILE A 199 -1.00 5.46 20.83
CA ILE A 199 -1.48 4.64 21.97
C ILE A 199 -1.30 3.14 21.74
N ALA A 200 -0.97 2.72 20.52
CA ALA A 200 -0.74 1.32 20.19
C ALA A 200 0.57 0.79 20.80
N GLU A 201 0.64 -0.54 20.95
CA GLU A 201 1.80 -1.22 21.51
C GLU A 201 3.00 -1.11 20.58
N GLN A 202 4.08 -0.50 21.09
CA GLN A 202 5.31 -0.20 20.36
C GLN A 202 6.31 -1.38 20.46
N PRO A 203 7.21 -1.57 19.48
CA PRO A 203 7.33 -0.80 18.25
C PRO A 203 6.25 -1.18 17.22
N LEU A 204 5.95 -0.24 16.32
CA LEU A 204 5.05 -0.47 15.20
C LEU A 204 5.82 -1.04 14.00
N THR A 205 5.13 -1.82 13.17
CA THR A 205 5.67 -2.34 11.91
C THR A 205 4.76 -1.93 10.75
N ALA A 206 5.31 -1.22 9.77
CA ALA A 206 4.64 -0.88 8.53
C ALA A 206 5.04 -1.85 7.40
N VAL A 207 4.04 -2.32 6.66
CA VAL A 207 4.23 -3.10 5.42
C VAL A 207 3.36 -2.48 4.34
N ILE A 208 3.89 -2.34 3.12
CA ILE A 208 3.12 -1.86 1.97
C ILE A 208 3.06 -2.97 0.92
N THR A 209 1.86 -3.39 0.56
CA THR A 209 1.61 -4.26 -0.60
C THR A 209 1.10 -3.40 -1.76
N ASN A 210 1.54 -3.64 -2.98
CA ASN A 210 1.06 -2.89 -4.15
C ASN A 210 0.64 -3.81 -5.30
N ALA A 211 -0.19 -3.31 -6.21
CA ALA A 211 -0.47 -3.94 -7.49
C ALA A 211 -0.80 -2.89 -8.56
N VAL A 212 -0.70 -3.25 -9.83
CA VAL A 212 -1.19 -2.43 -10.95
C VAL A 212 -2.57 -2.93 -11.35
N PHE A 213 -3.53 -2.02 -11.37
CA PHE A 213 -4.94 -2.26 -11.65
C PHE A 213 -5.35 -1.76 -13.03
N GLU A 214 -6.23 -2.51 -13.66
CA GLU A 214 -7.03 -2.11 -14.81
C GLU A 214 -8.50 -2.38 -14.46
N ASN A 215 -9.28 -1.33 -14.27
CA ASN A 215 -10.68 -1.42 -13.83
C ASN A 215 -10.91 -2.26 -12.56
N ASN A 216 -10.18 -1.99 -11.47
CA ASN A 216 -10.21 -2.77 -10.22
C ASN A 216 -9.68 -4.21 -10.34
N GLU A 217 -9.23 -4.65 -11.51
CA GLU A 217 -8.67 -5.99 -11.70
C GLU A 217 -7.15 -5.96 -11.74
N ILE A 218 -6.51 -6.99 -11.19
CA ILE A 218 -5.05 -7.18 -11.26
C ILE A 218 -4.74 -8.15 -12.39
N GLY A 219 -4.11 -7.65 -13.46
CA GLY A 219 -3.66 -8.45 -14.60
C GLY A 219 -2.56 -9.46 -14.24
N GLU A 220 -2.20 -10.32 -15.20
CA GLU A 220 -1.10 -11.28 -15.03
C GLU A 220 0.24 -10.56 -14.84
N GLY A 221 1.01 -10.94 -13.80
CA GLY A 221 2.29 -10.32 -13.47
C GLY A 221 2.18 -8.86 -12.98
N ALA A 222 0.98 -8.40 -12.63
CA ALA A 222 0.74 -7.04 -12.13
C ALA A 222 0.73 -6.96 -10.59
N GLY A 223 1.06 -8.05 -9.90
CA GLY A 223 1.11 -8.17 -8.44
C GLY A 223 0.02 -9.10 -7.88
N PRO A 224 -0.19 -9.09 -6.55
CA PRO A 224 0.36 -8.13 -5.59
C PRO A 224 1.86 -8.31 -5.33
N PHE A 225 2.56 -7.24 -4.95
CA PHE A 225 3.98 -7.25 -4.59
C PHE A 225 4.14 -6.73 -3.17
N ALA A 226 4.71 -7.55 -2.29
CA ALA A 226 4.98 -7.15 -0.91
C ALA A 226 6.25 -6.29 -0.82
N GLY A 227 6.17 -5.18 -0.09
CA GLY A 227 7.32 -4.40 0.34
C GLY A 227 8.03 -5.01 1.55
N GLU A 228 9.24 -4.56 1.82
CA GLU A 228 9.96 -4.93 3.03
C GLU A 228 9.31 -4.28 4.27
N PRO A 229 9.11 -5.02 5.37
CA PRO A 229 8.65 -4.44 6.62
C PRO A 229 9.61 -3.38 7.15
N SER A 230 9.07 -2.29 7.70
CA SER A 230 9.83 -1.22 8.36
C SER A 230 9.29 -1.02 9.78
N THR A 231 10.17 -1.07 10.77
CA THR A 231 9.81 -0.91 12.19
C THR A 231 10.11 0.52 12.66
N PHE A 232 9.24 1.10 13.48
CA PHE A 232 9.45 2.44 14.04
C PHE A 232 8.72 2.59 15.38
N THR A 233 9.03 3.65 16.12
CA THR A 233 8.36 3.99 17.39
C THR A 233 7.76 5.38 17.35
N VAL A 234 6.62 5.58 17.99
CA VAL A 234 6.01 6.90 18.19
C VAL A 234 6.14 7.29 19.67
N GLU A 235 6.76 8.43 19.95
CA GLU A 235 6.86 8.95 21.32
C GLU A 235 5.49 9.50 21.80
N PRO A 236 5.20 9.38 23.12
CA PRO A 236 3.98 9.91 23.72
C PRO A 236 3.81 11.43 23.58
#